data_AF-A0A6B1I5F8-F1
#
_entry.id   AF-A0A6B1I5F8-F1
#
_cell.length_a   1.000
_cell.length_b   1.000
_cell.length_c   1.000
_cell.angle_alpha   90.00
_cell.angle_beta   90.00
_cell.angle_gamma   90.00
#
_symmetry.space_group_name_H-M   'P 1'
#
loop_
_entity.id
_entity.type
_entity.pdbx_description
1 polymer ?
#
loop_
_entity_poly.entity_id
_entity_poly.type
_entity_poly.pdbx_seq_one_letter_code
_entity_poly.pdbx_strand_id
1 'polypeptide(L)'
;CSTITELSREGLNPKLLNNNIILETFKLLHSGTISKESILIIFRDIMAGNSTDVHTAIQNTDTSSLSDTEINNTLQRIIDENSSLIQNQRERAIRPLMGMAMSKLRGKASGQKINSTLVKMLNDIIHDI
;
A
#
# COMPACT_ATOMS: atom_id res chain seq x y z
N CYS A 1 -14.49 -11.81 11.39
CA CYS A 1 -14.38 -10.34 11.42
C CYS A 1 -14.93 -9.79 10.11
N SER A 2 -15.79 -8.77 10.17
CA SER A 2 -16.45 -8.19 9.00
C SER A 2 -15.61 -7.02 8.47
N THR A 3 -15.25 -7.05 7.18
CA THR A 3 -14.39 -6.07 6.50
C THR A 3 -14.79 -4.61 6.75
N ILE A 4 -16.10 -4.31 6.76
CA ILE A 4 -16.62 -2.94 6.98
C ILE A 4 -16.37 -2.47 8.42
N THR A 5 -16.46 -3.38 9.40
CA THR A 5 -16.23 -3.07 10.81
C THR A 5 -14.76 -2.78 11.09
N GLU A 6 -13.86 -3.45 10.38
CA GLU A 6 -12.41 -3.20 10.45
C GLU A 6 -12.08 -1.81 9.88
N LEU A 7 -12.55 -1.50 8.68
CA LEU A 7 -12.37 -0.19 8.05
C LEU A 7 -12.97 0.96 8.87
N SER A 8 -14.11 0.72 9.52
CA SER A 8 -14.74 1.73 10.40
C SER A 8 -13.88 2.06 11.63
N ARG A 9 -13.10 1.10 12.14
CA ARG A 9 -12.15 1.32 13.24
C ARG A 9 -10.90 2.10 12.80
N GLU A 10 -10.61 2.14 11.50
CA GLU A 10 -9.58 3.00 10.89
C GLU A 10 -10.03 4.46 10.74
N GLY A 11 -11.24 4.82 11.19
CA GLY A 11 -11.79 6.18 11.08
C GLY A 11 -12.49 6.47 9.74
N LEU A 12 -12.66 5.46 8.89
CA LEU A 12 -13.33 5.58 7.60
C LEU A 12 -14.84 5.60 7.77
N ASN A 13 -15.56 6.27 6.87
CA ASN A 13 -17.00 6.50 7.01
C ASN A 13 -17.84 5.39 6.35
N PRO A 14 -18.44 4.46 7.11
CA PRO A 14 -19.24 3.38 6.55
C PRO A 14 -20.54 3.86 5.90
N LYS A 15 -21.01 5.08 6.19
CA LYS A 15 -22.23 5.61 5.58
C LYS A 15 -22.07 5.90 4.08
N LEU A 16 -20.84 6.01 3.60
CA LEU A 16 -20.55 6.19 2.17
C LEU A 16 -20.73 4.89 1.38
N LEU A 17 -20.63 3.72 2.04
CA LEU A 17 -20.98 2.43 1.46
C LEU A 17 -22.48 2.22 1.50
N ASN A 18 -23.16 2.60 0.43
CA ASN A 18 -24.57 2.29 0.25
C ASN A 18 -24.76 0.87 -0.34
N ASN A 19 -25.99 0.34 -0.22
CA ASN A 19 -26.32 -1.00 -0.73
C ASN A 19 -26.07 -1.15 -2.23
N ASN A 20 -26.19 -0.07 -3.01
CA ASN A 20 -25.98 -0.11 -4.45
C ASN A 20 -24.50 -0.38 -4.79
N ILE A 21 -23.59 0.34 -4.13
CA ILE A 21 -22.13 0.15 -4.24
C ILE A 21 -21.76 -1.29 -3.85
N ILE A 22 -22.29 -1.80 -2.75
CA ILE A 22 -22.01 -3.17 -2.29
C ILE A 22 -22.46 -4.18 -3.34
N LEU A 23 -23.70 -4.06 -3.85
CA LEU A 23 -24.25 -4.93 -4.89
C LEU A 23 -23.41 -4.91 -6.17
N GLU A 24 -23.01 -3.72 -6.61
CA GLU A 24 -22.22 -3.52 -7.81
C GLU A 24 -20.81 -4.12 -7.68
N THR A 25 -20.13 -3.92 -6.55
CA THR A 25 -18.84 -4.57 -6.28
C THR A 25 -18.95 -6.10 -6.34
N PHE A 26 -20.00 -6.69 -5.78
CA PHE A 26 -20.20 -8.15 -5.85
C PHE A 26 -20.55 -8.65 -7.26
N LYS A 27 -21.26 -7.85 -8.08
CA LYS A 27 -21.48 -8.17 -9.49
C LYS A 27 -20.17 -8.22 -10.26
N LEU A 28 -19.30 -7.23 -10.04
CA LEU A 28 -17.97 -7.16 -10.68
C LEU A 28 -17.03 -8.28 -10.22
N LEU A 29 -17.15 -8.71 -8.97
CA LEU A 29 -16.46 -9.90 -8.48
C LEU A 29 -16.96 -11.16 -9.19
N HIS A 30 -18.28 -11.30 -9.33
CA HIS A 30 -18.90 -12.45 -9.99
C HIS A 30 -18.54 -12.52 -11.49
N SER A 31 -18.45 -11.38 -12.17
CA SER A 31 -18.00 -11.30 -13.57
C SER A 31 -16.50 -11.49 -13.74
N GLY A 32 -15.73 -11.60 -12.66
CA GLY A 32 -14.27 -11.74 -12.70
C GLY A 32 -13.53 -10.46 -13.07
N THR A 33 -14.21 -9.31 -13.07
CA THR A 33 -13.62 -7.99 -13.35
C THR A 33 -12.69 -7.54 -12.23
N ILE A 34 -12.99 -7.94 -10.99
CA ILE A 34 -12.16 -7.66 -9.81
C ILE A 34 -11.85 -8.94 -9.04
N SER A 35 -10.75 -8.93 -8.29
CA SER A 35 -10.37 -10.01 -7.36
C SER A 35 -11.07 -9.88 -6.01
N LYS A 36 -11.02 -10.92 -5.17
CA LYS A 36 -11.57 -10.87 -3.81
C LYS A 36 -10.82 -9.85 -2.93
N GLU A 37 -9.53 -9.71 -3.19
CA GLU A 37 -8.61 -8.81 -2.51
C GLU A 37 -8.94 -7.34 -2.84
N SER A 38 -9.34 -7.07 -4.07
CA SER A 38 -9.71 -5.73 -4.55
C SER A 38 -10.91 -5.13 -3.81
N ILE A 39 -11.83 -5.96 -3.32
CA ILE A 39 -13.05 -5.51 -2.60
C ILE A 39 -12.68 -4.62 -1.41
N LEU A 40 -11.67 -5.01 -0.64
CA LEU A 40 -11.26 -4.29 0.56
C LEU A 40 -10.64 -2.93 0.21
N ILE A 41 -9.94 -2.84 -0.92
CA ILE A 41 -9.30 -1.62 -1.42
C ILE A 41 -10.38 -0.65 -1.94
N ILE A 42 -11.32 -1.14 -2.75
CA ILE A 42 -12.46 -0.38 -3.27
C ILE A 42 -13.30 0.20 -2.13
N PHE A 43 -13.63 -0.63 -1.13
CA PHE A 43 -14.40 -0.18 0.02
C PHE A 43 -13.65 0.86 0.86
N ARG A 44 -12.34 0.68 1.07
CA ARG A 44 -11.52 1.68 1.76
C ARG A 44 -11.53 3.01 1.02
N ASP A 45 -11.35 3.01 -0.29
CA ASP A 45 -11.28 4.23 -1.11
C ASP A 45 -12.59 5.02 -1.08
N ILE A 46 -13.73 4.32 -1.20
CA ILE A 46 -15.06 4.92 -1.09
C ILE A 46 -15.33 5.43 0.34
N MET A 47 -15.01 4.64 1.37
CA MET A 47 -15.21 5.06 2.76
C MET A 47 -14.27 6.19 3.20
N ALA A 48 -13.14 6.39 2.52
CA ALA A 48 -12.25 7.53 2.67
C ALA A 48 -12.79 8.81 1.99
N GLY A 49 -13.81 8.68 1.14
CA GLY A 49 -14.38 9.78 0.36
C GLY A 49 -13.59 10.12 -0.90
N ASN A 50 -12.67 9.27 -1.33
CA ASN A 50 -11.88 9.46 -2.55
C ASN A 50 -12.70 9.16 -3.82
N SER A 51 -13.71 8.28 -3.70
CA SER A 51 -14.56 7.86 -4.82
C SER A 51 -16.03 7.85 -4.43
N THR A 52 -16.89 8.21 -5.38
CA THR A 52 -18.36 8.23 -5.20
C THR A 52 -19.06 6.96 -5.68
N ASP A 53 -18.41 6.16 -6.52
CA ASP A 53 -18.97 4.97 -7.15
C ASP A 53 -17.89 3.89 -7.35
N VAL A 54 -18.33 2.66 -7.64
CA VAL A 54 -17.44 1.49 -7.74
C VAL A 54 -16.49 1.59 -8.92
N HIS A 55 -16.91 2.16 -10.06
CA HIS A 55 -16.07 2.26 -11.24
C HIS A 55 -14.96 3.30 -11.05
N THR A 56 -15.29 4.46 -10.49
CA THR A 56 -14.30 5.46 -10.09
C THR A 56 -13.37 4.90 -9.03
N ALA A 57 -13.90 4.14 -8.06
CA ALA A 57 -13.07 3.47 -7.07
C ALA A 57 -12.18 2.38 -7.69
N ILE A 58 -12.60 1.68 -8.74
CA ILE A 58 -11.73 0.73 -9.46
C ILE A 58 -10.67 1.48 -10.24
N GLN A 59 -11.02 2.54 -10.98
CA GLN A 59 -10.03 3.34 -11.72
C GLN A 59 -9.02 4.01 -10.79
N ASN A 60 -9.52 4.58 -9.69
CA ASN A 60 -8.70 5.07 -8.61
C ASN A 60 -7.89 3.90 -8.08
N THR A 61 -8.45 2.80 -7.55
CA THR A 61 -7.66 1.70 -6.97
C THR A 61 -6.78 0.89 -7.94
N ASP A 62 -6.99 0.97 -9.25
CA ASP A 62 -6.09 0.47 -10.28
C ASP A 62 -4.91 1.44 -10.50
N THR A 63 -5.15 2.75 -10.33
CA THR A 63 -4.11 3.81 -10.32
C THR A 63 -3.55 4.12 -8.92
N SER A 64 -4.23 3.64 -7.89
CA SER A 64 -4.19 4.01 -6.47
C SER A 64 -4.60 2.80 -5.63
N SER A 65 -4.04 1.63 -5.96
CA SER A 65 -3.71 0.73 -4.86
C SER A 65 -2.99 1.61 -3.85
N LEU A 66 -3.24 1.47 -2.56
CA LEU A 66 -2.32 2.02 -1.55
C LEU A 66 -1.04 1.22 -1.76
N SER A 67 -0.26 1.70 -2.73
CA SER A 67 0.48 0.86 -3.66
C SER A 67 1.82 0.60 -3.04
N ASP A 68 2.54 -0.32 -3.63
CA ASP A 68 3.99 -0.29 -3.56
C ASP A 68 4.57 1.14 -3.64
N THR A 69 3.94 2.11 -4.32
CA THR A 69 4.32 3.54 -4.35
C THR A 69 4.45 4.24 -2.99
N GLU A 70 3.56 4.10 -2.01
CA GLU A 70 3.74 4.80 -0.70
C GLU A 70 4.87 4.17 0.11
N ILE A 71 4.98 2.84 0.05
CA ILE A 71 6.07 2.07 0.62
C ILE A 71 7.38 2.48 -0.07
N ASN A 72 7.41 2.46 -1.41
CA ASN A 72 8.54 2.83 -2.25
C ASN A 72 8.95 4.28 -2.02
N ASN A 73 8.00 5.22 -1.95
CA ASN A 73 8.28 6.63 -1.68
C ASN A 73 8.90 6.82 -0.29
N THR A 74 8.41 6.08 0.70
CA THR A 74 8.98 6.14 2.06
C THR A 74 10.37 5.50 2.10
N LEU A 75 10.56 4.35 1.45
CA LEU A 75 11.84 3.66 1.35
C LEU A 75 12.86 4.48 0.55
N GLN A 76 12.46 5.07 -0.58
CA GLN A 76 13.27 5.95 -1.39
C GLN A 76 13.73 7.16 -0.58
N ARG A 77 12.83 7.79 0.17
CA ARG A 77 13.20 8.90 1.04
C ARG A 77 14.22 8.50 2.12
N ILE A 78 14.07 7.32 2.71
CA ILE A 78 15.06 6.78 3.67
C ILE A 78 16.41 6.55 2.99
N ILE A 79 16.42 6.01 1.77
CA ILE A 79 17.63 5.77 0.98
C ILE A 79 18.32 7.10 0.65
N ASP A 80 17.58 8.10 0.15
CA ASP A 80 18.11 9.41 -0.23
C ASP A 80 18.70 10.14 0.99
N GLU A 81 17.99 10.14 2.12
CA GLU A 81 18.44 10.69 3.41
C GLU A 81 19.72 10.02 3.94
N ASN A 82 20.01 8.78 3.51
CA ASN A 82 21.13 7.96 4.00
C ASN A 82 22.09 7.52 2.88
N SER A 83 22.13 8.26 1.76
CA SER A 83 22.97 7.94 0.60
C SER A 83 24.46 7.81 0.95
N SER A 84 24.97 8.64 1.84
CA SER A 84 26.35 8.57 2.35
C SER A 84 26.63 7.27 3.12
N LEU A 85 25.65 6.75 3.86
CA LEU A 85 25.76 5.46 4.56
C LEU A 85 25.80 4.30 3.55
N ILE A 86 25.00 4.36 2.48
CA ILE A 86 24.96 3.36 1.41
C ILE A 86 26.29 3.32 0.66
N GLN A 87 26.87 4.48 0.31
CA GLN A 87 28.17 4.54 -0.36
C GLN A 87 29.30 3.95 0.48
N ASN A 88 29.32 4.24 1.79
CA ASN A 88 30.39 3.78 2.67
C ASN A 88 30.25 2.33 3.12
N GLN A 89 29.02 1.82 3.29
CA GLN A 89 28.75 0.51 3.88
C GLN A 89 28.23 -0.52 2.88
N ARG A 90 27.82 -0.12 1.67
CA ARG A 90 27.23 -0.96 0.61
C ARG A 90 26.19 -1.94 1.20
N GLU A 91 26.37 -3.24 1.04
CA GLU A 91 25.44 -4.27 1.54
C GLU A 91 25.24 -4.21 3.07
N ARG A 92 26.22 -3.72 3.82
CA ARG A 92 26.12 -3.61 5.29
C ARG A 92 25.11 -2.53 5.71
N ALA A 93 24.72 -1.63 4.80
CA ALA A 93 23.69 -0.62 5.01
C ALA A 93 22.27 -1.20 5.18
N ILE A 94 22.03 -2.43 4.72
CA ILE A 94 20.70 -3.04 4.73
C ILE A 94 20.11 -3.11 6.15
N ARG A 95 20.91 -3.53 7.14
CA ARG A 95 20.44 -3.68 8.53
C ARG A 95 20.00 -2.36 9.17
N PRO A 96 20.80 -1.27 9.14
CA PRO A 96 20.36 0.01 9.68
C PRO A 96 19.17 0.63 8.93
N LEU A 97 19.14 0.52 7.58
CA LEU A 97 18.02 1.01 6.77
C LEU A 97 16.72 0.25 7.06
N MET A 98 16.82 -1.06 7.27
CA MET A 98 15.66 -1.87 7.67
C MET A 98 15.12 -1.42 9.03
N GLY A 99 15.97 -1.05 9.99
CA GLY A 99 15.53 -0.50 11.27
C GLY A 99 14.73 0.81 11.10
N MET A 100 15.19 1.70 10.24
CA MET A 100 14.49 2.96 9.92
C MET A 100 13.16 2.72 9.18
N ALA A 101 13.17 1.82 8.20
CA ALA A 101 11.98 1.44 7.44
C ALA A 101 10.92 0.80 8.34
N MET A 102 11.32 -0.13 9.22
CA MET A 102 10.43 -0.73 10.22
C MET A 102 9.86 0.32 11.16
N SER A 103 10.63 1.35 11.56
CA SER A 103 10.11 2.42 12.40
C SER A 103 9.00 3.24 11.70
N LYS A 104 9.20 3.60 10.43
CA LYS A 104 8.25 4.44 9.66
C LYS A 104 7.05 3.65 9.10
N LEU A 105 7.22 2.36 8.81
CA LEU A 105 6.25 1.53 8.08
C LEU A 105 5.63 0.39 8.92
N ARG A 106 6.02 0.24 10.20
CA ARG A 106 5.38 -0.74 11.11
C ARG A 106 3.88 -0.49 11.18
N GLY A 107 3.10 -1.56 11.01
CA GLY A 107 1.64 -1.51 11.01
C GLY A 107 1.02 -1.03 9.69
N LYS A 108 1.82 -0.55 8.73
CA LYS A 108 1.37 -0.10 7.41
C LYS A 108 1.61 -1.13 6.30
N ALA A 109 2.65 -1.97 6.44
CA ALA A 109 2.94 -3.06 5.52
C ALA A 109 3.55 -4.26 6.24
N SER A 110 3.52 -5.44 5.61
CA SER A 110 4.14 -6.64 6.17
C SER A 110 5.66 -6.48 6.20
N GLY A 111 6.29 -6.94 7.28
CA GLY A 111 7.76 -6.86 7.43
C GLY A 111 8.50 -7.57 6.28
N GLN A 112 7.92 -8.66 5.77
CA GLN A 112 8.44 -9.38 4.61
C GLN A 112 8.43 -8.52 3.35
N LYS A 113 7.33 -7.81 3.08
CA LYS A 113 7.19 -6.94 1.90
C LYS A 113 8.18 -5.78 1.95
N ILE A 114 8.29 -5.12 3.11
CA ILE A 114 9.24 -4.02 3.31
C ILE A 114 10.68 -4.50 3.09
N ASN A 115 11.03 -5.68 3.61
CA ASN A 115 12.37 -6.26 3.44
C ASN A 115 12.68 -6.53 1.96
N SER A 116 11.80 -7.24 1.25
CA SER A 116 12.02 -7.58 -0.15
C SER A 116 12.17 -6.34 -1.03
N THR A 117 11.36 -5.31 -0.78
CA THR A 117 11.39 -4.07 -1.55
C THR A 117 12.66 -3.27 -1.27
N LEU A 118 13.05 -3.11 0.00
CA LEU A 118 14.24 -2.36 0.39
C LEU A 118 15.53 -3.00 -0.15
N VAL A 119 15.65 -4.33 -0.02
CA VAL A 119 16.82 -5.07 -0.53
C VAL A 119 16.95 -4.93 -2.04
N LYS A 120 15.83 -5.00 -2.78
CA LYS A 120 15.82 -4.81 -4.22
C LYS A 120 16.34 -3.42 -4.61
N MET A 121 15.76 -2.36 -4.04
CA MET A 121 16.15 -0.97 -4.33
C MET A 121 17.64 -0.71 -4.00
N LEU A 122 18.13 -1.25 -2.88
CA LEU A 122 19.53 -1.09 -2.50
C LEU A 122 20.49 -1.82 -3.43
N ASN A 123 20.14 -3.03 -3.87
CA ASN A 123 20.98 -3.76 -4.82
C ASN A 123 21.10 -3.04 -6.16
N ASP A 124 20.01 -2.46 -6.66
CA ASP A 124 20.02 -1.67 -7.90
C ASP A 124 20.99 -0.48 -7.76
N ILE A 125 20.90 0.26 -6.64
CA ILE A 125 21.77 1.41 -6.35
C ILE A 125 23.24 0.99 -6.19
N ILE A 126 23.51 -0.10 -5.47
CA ILE A 126 24.90 -0.57 -5.23
C ILE A 126 25.55 -1.06 -6.52
N HIS A 127 24.76 -1.61 -7.46
CA HIS A 127 25.26 -2.07 -8.76
C HIS A 127 25.58 -0.90 -9.71
N ASP A 128 24.87 0.22 -9.57
CA ASP A 128 25.07 1.44 -10.35
C ASP A 128 26.19 2.37 -9.81
N ILE A 129 26.79 2.07 -8.64
CA ILE A 129 27.88 2.83 -7.97
C ILE A 129 29.22 2.08 -7.97
#